data_AF-A0A938IKD5-F1
#
_entry.id   AF-A0A938IKD5-F1
#
_cell.length_a   1.000
_cell.length_b   1.000
_cell.length_c   1.000
_cell.angle_alpha   90.00
_cell.angle_beta   90.00
_cell.angle_gamma   90.00
#
_symmetry.space_group_name_H-M   'P 1'
#
loop_
_entity.id
_entity.type
_entity.pdbx_description
1 polymer ?
#
loop_
_entity_poly.entity_id
_entity_poly.type
_entity_poly.pdbx_seq_one_letter_code
_entity_poly.pdbx_strand_id
1 'polypeptide(L)'
;MAAFTSLRAWEASARQDPAGAANPAPGPSAKGGGEGKDSPSDAAASDSSENKADGASTPARARAPKADTIANLTIFVLAIFIGFEVITKVPPTLHTPLMSGSNAISGITVVGSIAIAGAASWGVGPVLGFVAASLAMINVVGGFLVTHRMLMMFRKK
;
A
#
# COMPACT_ATOMS: atom_id res chain seq x y z
N MET A 1 -13.43 21.18 -8.09
CA MET A 1 -12.55 22.11 -8.83
C MET A 1 -11.64 22.97 -7.97
N ALA A 2 -11.72 22.95 -6.63
CA ALA A 2 -10.86 23.77 -5.77
C ALA A 2 -9.43 23.22 -5.54
N ALA A 3 -9.19 21.91 -5.69
CA ALA A 3 -7.88 21.31 -5.43
C ALA A 3 -6.89 21.36 -6.63
N PHE A 4 -7.39 21.64 -7.84
CA PHE A 4 -6.54 21.69 -9.05
C PHE A 4 -5.88 23.07 -9.25
N THR A 5 -6.40 24.11 -8.59
CA THR A 5 -5.84 25.46 -8.61
C THR A 5 -4.58 25.55 -7.74
N SER A 6 -4.53 24.80 -6.65
CA SER A 6 -3.43 24.82 -5.67
C SER A 6 -2.15 24.16 -6.20
N LEU A 7 -2.27 23.17 -7.08
CA LEU A 7 -1.12 22.47 -7.66
C LEU A 7 -0.38 23.34 -8.69
N ARG A 8 -1.11 24.15 -9.46
CA ARG A 8 -0.51 25.16 -10.36
C ARG A 8 0.17 26.30 -9.62
N ALA A 9 -0.33 26.67 -8.43
CA ALA A 9 0.30 27.67 -7.58
C ALA A 9 1.63 27.16 -6.99
N TRP A 10 1.70 25.87 -6.63
CA TRP A 10 2.94 25.24 -6.15
C TRP A 10 3.99 25.08 -7.27
N GLU A 11 3.58 24.66 -8.48
CA GLU A 11 4.48 24.57 -9.64
C GLU A 11 5.04 25.93 -10.09
N ALA A 12 4.29 27.02 -9.90
CA ALA A 12 4.76 28.37 -10.20
C ALA A 12 5.86 28.87 -9.24
N SER A 13 5.81 28.42 -7.97
CA SER A 13 6.81 28.79 -6.95
C SER A 13 8.11 27.98 -7.07
N ALA A 14 8.08 26.80 -7.68
CA ALA A 14 9.23 25.90 -7.82
C ALA A 14 10.10 26.20 -9.06
N ARG A 15 9.77 27.26 -9.83
CA ARG A 15 10.48 27.67 -11.05
C ARG A 15 11.15 29.05 -10.92
N GLN A 16 11.51 29.48 -9.70
CA GLN A 16 12.40 30.64 -9.49
C GLN A 16 13.83 30.16 -9.18
N ASP A 17 14.54 30.02 -10.31
CA ASP A 17 15.96 30.03 -10.63
C ASP A 17 17.01 29.05 -10.04
N PRO A 18 17.84 28.44 -10.92
CA PRO A 18 18.96 27.56 -10.62
C PRO A 18 20.32 28.29 -10.53
N ALA A 19 21.26 27.64 -9.83
CA ALA A 19 22.72 27.79 -9.91
C ALA A 19 23.35 29.12 -9.41
N GLY A 20 23.75 29.11 -8.13
CA GLY A 20 24.76 30.02 -7.60
C GLY A 20 25.07 29.78 -6.13
N ALA A 21 26.27 29.25 -5.86
CA ALA A 21 26.96 29.14 -4.56
C ALA A 21 26.84 27.83 -3.74
N ALA A 22 27.74 26.90 -4.08
CA ALA A 22 28.76 26.33 -3.18
C ALA A 22 28.37 25.61 -1.87
N ASN A 23 28.65 24.30 -1.84
CA ASN A 23 29.12 23.54 -0.65
C ASN A 23 30.67 23.73 -0.56
N PRO A 24 31.44 23.56 0.57
CA PRO A 24 31.09 22.86 1.83
C PRO A 24 31.68 23.34 3.20
N ALA A 25 31.14 22.74 4.29
CA ALA A 25 31.68 22.45 5.65
C ALA A 25 31.94 23.61 6.65
N PRO A 26 32.19 23.38 7.98
CA PRO A 26 31.83 22.30 8.93
C PRO A 26 30.98 22.83 10.14
N GLY A 27 30.48 21.94 11.02
CA GLY A 27 29.58 22.31 12.14
C GLY A 27 30.22 23.01 13.35
N PRO A 28 29.45 23.22 14.45
CA PRO A 28 30.01 23.12 15.79
C PRO A 28 29.24 22.14 16.70
N SER A 29 30.01 21.26 17.34
CA SER A 29 29.64 20.44 18.49
C SER A 29 29.21 21.27 19.71
N ALA A 30 28.20 20.78 20.43
CA ALA A 30 28.09 20.80 21.89
C ALA A 30 27.00 19.78 22.29
N LYS A 31 27.29 18.52 22.66
CA LYS A 31 28.02 17.94 23.81
C LYS A 31 27.11 17.66 25.02
N GLY A 32 27.07 16.37 25.41
CA GLY A 32 26.72 15.83 26.73
C GLY A 32 25.31 15.22 26.77
N GLY A 33 25.08 13.92 27.00
CA GLY A 33 25.84 12.83 27.64
C GLY A 33 24.82 12.11 28.57
N GLY A 34 24.82 10.80 28.81
CA GLY A 34 25.59 9.65 28.37
C GLY A 34 24.87 8.38 28.91
N GLU A 35 25.26 7.23 28.35
CA GLU A 35 25.35 5.86 28.90
C GLU A 35 24.37 5.40 30.01
N GLY A 36 23.73 4.24 29.95
CA GLY A 36 24.20 2.93 29.46
C GLY A 36 23.93 1.90 30.57
N LYS A 37 23.55 0.67 30.20
CA LYS A 37 23.79 -0.61 30.91
C LYS A 37 22.96 -1.75 30.31
N ASP A 38 23.59 -2.51 29.42
CA ASP A 38 24.02 -3.92 29.62
C ASP A 38 23.38 -4.64 30.85
N SER A 39 22.97 -5.90 30.86
CA SER A 39 23.35 -7.09 30.08
C SER A 39 22.23 -8.16 30.25
N PRO A 40 22.48 -9.50 30.25
CA PRO A 40 21.91 -10.42 29.27
C PRO A 40 20.96 -11.45 29.91
N SER A 41 20.29 -12.27 29.11
CA SER A 41 19.93 -13.62 29.56
C SER A 41 19.60 -14.51 28.37
N ASP A 42 20.48 -15.48 28.18
CA ASP A 42 20.46 -16.54 27.21
C ASP A 42 19.26 -17.50 27.34
N ALA A 43 19.10 -18.28 26.26
CA ALA A 43 18.76 -19.71 26.25
C ALA A 43 17.36 -20.17 26.64
N ALA A 44 16.64 -20.69 25.64
CA ALA A 44 16.16 -22.09 25.53
C ALA A 44 15.09 -22.12 24.41
N ALA A 45 15.34 -22.71 23.23
CA ALA A 45 15.38 -24.14 22.96
C ALA A 45 14.04 -24.87 23.19
N SER A 46 13.49 -25.40 22.08
CA SER A 46 12.50 -26.49 21.98
C SER A 46 11.07 -26.15 22.47
N ASP A 47 9.98 -26.70 21.96
CA ASP A 47 9.80 -27.78 21.02
C ASP A 47 8.40 -27.66 20.40
N SER A 48 8.33 -28.17 19.19
CA SER A 48 7.21 -28.66 18.41
C SER A 48 6.00 -29.15 19.22
N SER A 49 4.81 -28.72 18.80
CA SER A 49 3.66 -29.61 18.78
C SER A 49 2.83 -29.30 17.53
N GLU A 50 3.15 -30.13 16.55
CA GLU A 50 2.55 -30.31 15.25
C GLU A 50 1.04 -30.53 15.37
N ASN A 51 0.22 -29.62 14.84
CA ASN A 51 -1.20 -29.93 14.65
C ASN A 51 -1.36 -30.60 13.28
N LYS A 52 -1.50 -31.92 13.34
CA LYS A 52 -1.76 -32.82 12.23
C LYS A 52 -3.21 -32.69 11.77
N ALA A 53 -3.41 -32.27 10.52
CA ALA A 53 -4.62 -32.56 9.77
C ALA A 53 -4.25 -32.72 8.30
N ASP A 54 -4.22 -33.99 7.90
CA ASP A 54 -3.81 -34.49 6.61
C ASP A 54 -4.89 -34.20 5.55
N GLY A 55 -4.51 -33.56 4.44
CA GLY A 55 -5.31 -33.39 3.24
C GLY A 55 -4.43 -33.65 2.02
N ALA A 56 -4.61 -34.82 1.42
CA ALA A 56 -3.65 -35.49 0.56
C ALA A 56 -3.32 -34.79 -0.78
N SER A 57 -2.09 -35.05 -1.22
CA SER A 57 -1.51 -35.05 -2.57
C SER A 57 -0.81 -33.77 -3.09
N THR A 58 0.50 -33.67 -2.83
CA THR A 58 1.53 -33.42 -3.86
C THR A 58 2.90 -33.79 -3.25
N PRO A 59 3.69 -34.70 -3.87
CA PRO A 59 4.99 -35.09 -3.34
C PRO A 59 5.96 -33.90 -3.37
N ALA A 60 6.73 -33.79 -2.28
CA ALA A 60 7.75 -32.80 -2.01
C ALA A 60 8.79 -32.71 -3.13
N ARG A 61 8.57 -31.82 -4.10
CA ARG A 61 9.66 -31.24 -4.88
C ARG A 61 10.20 -30.09 -4.06
N ALA A 62 11.46 -30.17 -3.66
CA ALA A 62 12.20 -29.06 -3.09
C ALA A 62 12.01 -27.83 -3.99
N ARG A 63 11.10 -26.93 -3.58
CA ARG A 63 10.67 -25.76 -4.36
C ARG A 63 11.82 -24.78 -4.34
N ALA A 64 12.60 -24.77 -5.42
CA ALA A 64 13.53 -23.67 -5.66
C ALA A 64 12.71 -22.36 -5.66
N PRO A 65 13.02 -21.39 -4.78
CA PRO A 65 12.26 -20.16 -4.64
C PRO A 65 12.58 -19.20 -5.80
N LYS A 66 12.07 -19.48 -7.01
CA LYS A 66 12.20 -18.63 -8.21
C LYS A 66 11.03 -18.75 -9.19
N ALA A 67 10.39 -19.92 -9.29
CA ALA A 67 9.31 -20.15 -10.26
C ALA A 67 8.09 -19.24 -10.03
N ASP A 68 7.81 -18.89 -8.77
CA ASP A 68 6.67 -18.06 -8.41
C ASP A 68 6.87 -16.59 -8.76
N THR A 69 8.11 -16.09 -8.72
CA THR A 69 8.40 -14.71 -9.12
C THR A 69 8.13 -14.52 -10.61
N ILE A 70 8.52 -15.48 -11.45
CA ILE A 70 8.24 -15.45 -12.90
C ILE A 70 6.73 -15.52 -13.14
N ALA A 71 6.01 -16.37 -12.42
CA ALA A 71 4.55 -16.47 -12.51
C ALA A 71 3.84 -15.18 -12.06
N ASN A 72 4.19 -14.63 -10.89
CA ASN A 72 3.65 -13.37 -10.37
C ASN A 72 3.96 -12.19 -11.28
N LEU A 73 5.17 -12.14 -11.83
CA LEU A 73 5.56 -11.11 -12.79
C LEU A 73 4.76 -11.23 -14.09
N THR A 74 4.51 -12.46 -14.56
CA THR A 74 3.68 -12.71 -15.74
C THR A 74 2.24 -12.24 -15.48
N ILE A 75 1.65 -12.59 -14.34
CA ILE A 75 0.31 -12.13 -13.94
C ILE A 75 0.28 -10.60 -13.84
N PHE A 76 1.30 -9.98 -13.24
CA PHE A 76 1.40 -8.53 -13.13
C PHE A 76 1.42 -7.83 -14.49
N VAL A 77 2.26 -8.31 -15.42
CA VAL A 77 2.34 -7.75 -16.78
C VAL A 77 1.03 -7.95 -17.54
N LEU A 78 0.43 -9.14 -17.48
CA LEU A 78 -0.87 -9.41 -18.10
C LEU A 78 -1.98 -8.52 -17.52
N ALA A 79 -1.99 -8.29 -16.20
CA ALA A 79 -2.95 -7.41 -15.55
C ALA A 79 -2.83 -5.95 -16.03
N ILE A 80 -1.61 -5.46 -16.30
CA ILE A 80 -1.39 -4.12 -16.87
C ILE A 80 -1.98 -4.04 -18.29
N PHE A 81 -1.71 -5.03 -19.15
CA PHE A 81 -2.25 -5.07 -20.51
C PHE A 81 -3.78 -5.07 -20.50
N ILE A 82 -4.39 -5.89 -19.63
CA ILE A 82 -5.85 -5.94 -19.47
C ILE A 82 -6.37 -4.59 -18.96
N GLY A 83 -5.71 -3.99 -17.96
CA GLY A 83 -6.10 -2.69 -17.42
C GLY A 83 -6.11 -1.58 -18.47
N PHE A 84 -5.08 -1.52 -19.32
CA PHE A 84 -4.99 -0.58 -20.43
C PHE A 84 -6.12 -0.79 -21.45
N GLU A 85 -6.33 -2.03 -21.88
CA GLU A 85 -7.32 -2.39 -22.89
C GLU A 85 -8.76 -2.13 -22.44
N VAL A 86 -9.02 -2.25 -21.13
CA VAL A 86 -10.33 -1.95 -20.52
C VAL A 86 -10.54 -0.44 -20.43
N ILE A 87 -9.57 0.33 -19.93
CA ILE A 87 -9.72 1.79 -19.72
C ILE A 87 -9.91 2.53 -21.06
N THR A 88 -9.21 2.10 -22.12
CA THR A 88 -9.29 2.74 -23.44
C THR A 88 -10.65 2.56 -24.13
N LYS A 89 -11.45 1.56 -23.75
CA LYS A 89 -12.80 1.30 -24.31
C LYS A 89 -13.94 2.02 -23.59
N VAL A 90 -13.65 2.80 -22.55
CA VAL A 90 -14.69 3.45 -21.76
C VAL A 90 -15.10 4.78 -22.42
N PRO A 91 -16.41 5.07 -22.60
CA PRO A 91 -16.85 6.30 -23.23
C PRO A 91 -16.47 7.54 -22.40
N PRO A 92 -16.26 8.71 -23.03
CA PRO A 92 -15.74 9.89 -22.34
C PRO A 92 -16.62 10.43 -21.21
N THR A 93 -17.93 10.17 -21.29
CA THR A 93 -18.91 10.52 -20.26
C THR A 93 -18.66 9.83 -18.92
N LEU A 94 -17.93 8.70 -18.94
CA LEU A 94 -17.63 7.90 -17.77
C LEU A 94 -16.21 8.10 -17.23
N HIS A 95 -15.36 8.96 -17.83
CA HIS A 95 -14.00 9.17 -17.30
C HIS A 95 -13.99 9.68 -15.86
N THR A 96 -14.92 10.57 -15.48
CA THR A 96 -15.00 11.08 -14.11
C THR A 96 -15.53 10.04 -13.12
N PRO A 97 -16.62 9.30 -13.41
CA PRO A 97 -17.00 8.13 -12.61
C PRO A 97 -15.91 7.08 -12.52
N LEU A 98 -15.17 6.81 -13.60
CA LEU A 98 -14.09 5.83 -13.64
C LEU A 98 -12.88 6.27 -12.81
N MET A 99 -12.54 7.56 -12.84
CA MET A 99 -11.50 8.14 -12.00
C MET A 99 -11.85 8.02 -10.50
N SER A 100 -13.12 8.17 -10.14
CA SER A 100 -13.58 7.90 -8.77
C SER A 100 -13.61 6.40 -8.45
N GLY A 101 -14.01 5.57 -9.42
CA GLY A 101 -14.08 4.12 -9.27
C GLY A 101 -12.71 3.47 -9.05
N SER A 102 -11.66 3.93 -9.74
CA SER A 102 -10.29 3.43 -9.53
C SER A 102 -9.76 3.76 -8.14
N ASN A 103 -10.20 4.87 -7.53
CA ASN A 103 -9.92 5.17 -6.14
C ASN A 103 -10.56 4.11 -5.21
N ALA A 104 -11.78 3.66 -5.47
CA ALA A 104 -12.42 2.58 -4.70
C ALA A 104 -11.68 1.23 -4.83
N ILE A 105 -11.12 0.94 -6.02
CA ILE A 105 -10.36 -0.30 -6.28
C ILE A 105 -9.06 -0.32 -5.47
N SER A 106 -8.44 0.83 -5.20
CA SER A 106 -7.26 0.92 -4.32
C SER A 106 -7.53 0.47 -2.88
N GLY A 107 -8.81 0.31 -2.50
CA GLY A 107 -9.27 -0.29 -1.26
C GLY A 107 -8.86 -1.76 -1.06
N ILE A 108 -8.22 -2.40 -2.05
CA ILE A 108 -7.57 -3.72 -1.90
C ILE A 108 -6.60 -3.78 -0.71
N THR A 109 -6.12 -2.62 -0.24
CA THR A 109 -5.35 -2.47 1.01
C THR A 109 -6.03 -3.09 2.23
N VAL A 110 -7.37 -3.27 2.24
CA VAL A 110 -8.09 -4.02 3.29
C VAL A 110 -7.51 -5.42 3.47
N VAL A 111 -7.16 -6.13 2.39
CA VAL A 111 -6.56 -7.47 2.45
C VAL A 111 -5.24 -7.45 3.21
N GLY A 112 -4.41 -6.44 2.95
CA GLY A 112 -3.15 -6.23 3.68
C GLY A 112 -3.37 -5.91 5.16
N SER A 113 -4.38 -5.08 5.47
CA SER A 113 -4.70 -4.75 6.86
C SER A 113 -5.16 -5.95 7.67
N ILE A 114 -5.97 -6.83 7.08
CA ILE A 114 -6.46 -8.07 7.72
C ILE A 114 -5.28 -9.04 7.94
N ALA A 115 -4.39 -9.16 6.95
CA ALA A 115 -3.21 -10.01 7.09
C ALA A 115 -2.30 -9.55 8.24
N ILE A 116 -2.07 -8.24 8.39
CA ILE A 116 -1.27 -7.67 9.48
C ILE A 116 -1.99 -7.83 10.82
N ALA A 117 -3.30 -7.53 10.88
CA ALA A 117 -4.08 -7.65 12.10
C ALA A 117 -4.17 -9.11 12.59
N GLY A 118 -4.28 -10.08 11.68
CA GLY A 118 -4.34 -11.51 12.01
C GLY A 118 -3.00 -12.13 12.40
N ALA A 119 -1.88 -11.55 11.98
CA ALA A 119 -0.53 -12.01 12.30
C ALA A 119 0.11 -11.31 13.51
N ALA A 120 -0.50 -10.22 13.99
CA ALA A 120 0.07 -9.40 15.05
C ALA A 120 -0.11 -10.03 16.45
N SER A 121 1.00 -10.19 17.17
CA SER A 121 1.03 -10.52 18.59
C SER A 121 1.03 -9.25 19.47
N TRP A 122 1.01 -9.43 20.79
CA TRP A 122 0.99 -8.34 21.78
C TRP A 122 1.99 -7.23 21.47
N GLY A 123 1.51 -5.99 21.41
CA GLY A 123 2.33 -4.81 21.09
C GLY A 123 1.58 -3.79 20.22
N VAL A 124 2.32 -3.06 19.39
CA VAL A 124 1.77 -2.02 18.50
C VAL A 124 1.09 -2.59 17.24
N GLY A 125 1.35 -3.86 16.90
CA GLY A 125 0.85 -4.52 15.70
C GLY A 125 -0.68 -4.55 15.58
N PRO A 126 -1.44 -4.96 16.62
CA PRO A 126 -2.90 -4.97 16.57
C PRO A 126 -3.50 -3.56 16.43
N VAL A 127 -2.89 -2.56 17.05
CA VAL A 127 -3.31 -1.15 16.93
C VAL A 127 -3.09 -0.64 15.52
N LEU A 128 -1.92 -0.90 14.92
CA LEU A 128 -1.63 -0.54 13.53
C LEU A 128 -2.53 -1.30 12.55
N GLY A 129 -2.82 -2.58 12.79
CA GLY A 129 -3.75 -3.36 11.98
C GLY A 129 -5.17 -2.79 12.02
N PHE A 130 -5.64 -2.39 13.20
CA PHE A 130 -6.94 -1.74 13.36
C PHE A 130 -7.03 -0.38 12.66
N VAL A 131 -6.00 0.46 12.79
CA VAL A 131 -5.92 1.75 12.09
C VAL A 131 -5.83 1.55 10.58
N ALA A 132 -5.01 0.62 10.11
CA ALA A 132 -4.88 0.28 8.69
C ALA A 132 -6.21 -0.23 8.12
N ALA A 133 -6.94 -1.07 8.84
CA ALA A 133 -8.25 -1.56 8.43
C ALA A 133 -9.28 -0.42 8.37
N SER A 134 -9.27 0.49 9.35
CA SER A 134 -10.15 1.66 9.37
C SER A 134 -9.89 2.58 8.17
N LEU A 135 -8.63 2.87 7.87
CA LEU A 135 -8.24 3.67 6.70
C LEU A 135 -8.60 2.99 5.38
N ALA A 136 -8.38 1.68 5.28
CA ALA A 136 -8.72 0.90 4.10
C ALA A 136 -10.24 0.88 3.86
N MET A 137 -11.04 0.78 4.93
CA MET A 137 -12.49 0.87 4.85
C MET A 137 -12.98 2.25 4.39
N ILE A 138 -12.34 3.34 4.84
CA ILE A 138 -12.67 4.69 4.35
C ILE A 138 -12.46 4.79 2.84
N ASN A 139 -11.37 4.21 2.32
CA ASN A 139 -11.06 4.21 0.89
C ASN A 139 -12.11 3.42 0.07
N VAL A 140 -12.47 2.21 0.54
CA VAL A 140 -13.52 1.37 -0.05
C VAL A 140 -14.87 2.10 -0.04
N VAL A 141 -15.36 2.45 1.15
CA VAL A 141 -16.72 3.00 1.32
C VAL A 141 -16.85 4.38 0.68
N GLY A 142 -15.86 5.25 0.88
CA GLY A 142 -15.83 6.58 0.27
C GLY A 142 -15.76 6.51 -1.26
N GLY A 143 -14.92 5.64 -1.80
CA GLY A 143 -14.80 5.43 -3.25
C GLY A 143 -16.10 4.95 -3.89
N PHE A 144 -16.78 3.97 -3.28
CA PHE A 144 -18.05 3.44 -3.80
C PHE A 144 -19.22 4.43 -3.65
N LEU A 145 -19.31 5.18 -2.55
CA LEU A 145 -20.35 6.20 -2.34
C LEU A 145 -20.28 7.32 -3.38
N VAL A 146 -19.07 7.85 -3.62
CA VAL A 146 -18.88 8.94 -4.59
C VAL A 146 -19.17 8.45 -6.00
N THR A 147 -18.69 7.26 -6.36
CA THR A 147 -18.95 6.64 -7.66
C THR A 147 -20.45 6.39 -7.87
N HIS A 148 -21.15 5.87 -6.87
CA HIS A 148 -22.60 5.65 -6.92
C HIS A 148 -23.36 6.97 -7.11
N ARG A 149 -22.98 8.04 -6.40
CA ARG A 149 -23.57 9.39 -6.58
C ARG A 149 -23.37 9.91 -8.00
N MET A 150 -22.18 9.70 -8.58
CA MET A 150 -21.88 10.11 -9.96
C MET A 150 -22.69 9.30 -10.98
N LEU A 151 -22.83 7.99 -10.77
CA LEU A 151 -23.56 7.10 -11.68
C LEU A 151 -25.08 7.29 -11.60
N MET A 152 -25.62 7.71 -10.46
CA MET A 152 -27.05 8.04 -10.34
C MET A 152 -27.49 9.17 -11.28
N MET A 153 -26.58 10.03 -11.71
CA MET A 153 -26.87 11.13 -12.65
C MET A 153 -27.03 10.67 -14.10
N PHE A 154 -26.61 9.44 -14.43
CA PHE A 154 -26.78 8.83 -15.76
C PHE A 154 -28.04 7.96 -15.88
N ARG A 155 -28.80 7.79 -14.79
CA ARG A 155 -30.07 7.08 -14.83
C ARG A 155 -31.12 7.99 -15.45
N LYS A 156 -31.53 7.69 -16.68
CA LYS A 156 -32.77 8.25 -17.26
C LYS A 156 -33.94 7.89 -16.35
N LYS A 157 -34.83 8.87 -16.15
CA LYS A 157 -36.15 8.66 -15.56
C LYS A 157 -37.03 7.87 -16.51
#